data_AF-A0A2P2KX37-F1
#
_entry.id   AF-A0A2P2KX37-F1
#
_cell.length_a   1.000
_cell.length_b   1.000
_cell.length_c   1.000
_cell.angle_alpha   90.00
_cell.angle_beta   90.00
_cell.angle_gamma   90.00
#
_symmetry.space_group_name_H-M   'P 1'
#
loop_
_entity.id
_entity.type
_entity.pdbx_description
1 polymer ?
#
loop_
_entity_poly.entity_id
_entity_poly.type
_entity_poly.pdbx_seq_one_letter_code
_entity_poly.pdbx_strand_id
1 'polypeptide(L)'
;MMLRYQNLAKLQTKRIVFEDVLAARDSATLEHLKELSSKRRVIEESINHTSSVTEAIAREMSGGSTSCYQQERLRLEQYLPLLENFISHADFISGNSQMVLWTSQLKIRWSSALSSWSLFNLTGPKFFQIDNLRFELSMNLFLYGAILWERASELLAAEPKQSAFIFREAAGVFHYLAHEVIPSLQPGISGERPPEATPPVCVALCLLCLAESQVRHLFVVLAIVSSQIGLLVLTMLPCDRLCT
;
A
#
# COMPACT_ATOMS: atom_id res chain seq x y z
N MET A 1 1.39 21.99 5.07
CA MET A 1 2.11 22.34 3.84
C MET A 1 1.98 21.14 2.92
N MET A 2 1.33 21.31 1.75
CA MET A 2 0.90 20.26 0.83
C MET A 2 2.08 19.63 0.08
N LEU A 3 2.73 18.61 0.65
CA LEU A 3 3.51 17.68 -0.18
C LEU A 3 2.53 16.72 -0.85
N ARG A 4 1.92 17.15 -1.96
CA ARG A 4 1.12 16.26 -2.81
C ARG A 4 2.06 15.33 -3.58
N TYR A 5 2.58 14.30 -2.91
CA TYR A 5 3.08 13.13 -3.60
C TYR A 5 1.88 12.42 -4.22
N GLN A 6 1.59 12.78 -5.47
CA GLN A 6 0.58 12.12 -6.29
C GLN A 6 1.21 10.91 -6.96
N ASN A 7 0.44 9.84 -7.13
CA ASN A 7 0.82 8.63 -7.85
C ASN A 7 1.84 7.74 -7.12
N LEU A 8 1.85 7.72 -5.78
CA LEU A 8 2.63 6.74 -5.01
C LEU A 8 2.16 5.31 -5.30
N ALA A 9 0.86 5.14 -5.58
CA ALA A 9 0.28 3.83 -5.89
C ALA A 9 0.49 3.40 -7.35
N LYS A 10 1.14 4.23 -8.18
CA LYS A 10 1.38 3.96 -9.62
C LYS A 10 2.54 2.98 -9.84
N LEU A 11 2.40 1.81 -9.24
CA LEU A 11 3.28 0.66 -9.40
C LEU A 11 2.70 -0.30 -10.43
N GLN A 12 3.57 -1.09 -11.04
CA GLN A 12 3.22 -2.17 -11.95
C GLN A 12 4.02 -3.40 -11.58
N THR A 13 3.45 -4.58 -11.79
CA THR A 13 4.13 -5.86 -11.56
C THR A 13 4.01 -6.74 -12.79
N LYS A 14 4.95 -7.67 -12.96
CA LYS A 14 4.75 -8.77 -13.93
C LYS A 14 3.97 -9.92 -13.28
N ARG A 15 3.28 -10.67 -14.14
CA ARG A 15 2.53 -11.86 -13.76
C ARG A 15 3.46 -12.91 -13.16
N ILE A 16 3.00 -13.55 -12.10
CA ILE A 16 3.64 -14.70 -11.46
C ILE A 16 2.57 -15.76 -11.23
N VAL A 17 2.93 -17.02 -11.45
CA VAL A 17 2.08 -18.18 -11.18
C VAL A 17 2.90 -19.11 -10.29
N PHE A 18 2.52 -19.19 -9.01
CA PHE A 18 3.24 -19.92 -7.98
C PHE A 18 3.22 -21.44 -8.23
N GLU A 19 2.08 -22.00 -8.61
CA GLU A 19 1.90 -23.43 -8.87
C GLU A 19 2.66 -23.95 -10.10
N ASP A 20 3.07 -23.07 -11.03
CA ASP A 20 3.89 -23.43 -12.19
C ASP A 20 5.37 -23.62 -11.81
N VAL A 21 5.80 -23.03 -10.69
CA VAL A 21 7.19 -22.99 -10.26
C VAL A 21 7.43 -23.85 -9.01
N LEU A 22 6.52 -23.79 -8.05
CA LEU A 22 6.59 -24.52 -6.78
C LEU A 22 5.93 -25.88 -6.94
N ALA A 23 6.69 -26.95 -6.74
CA ALA A 23 6.17 -28.30 -6.85
C ALA A 23 5.31 -28.66 -5.63
N ALA A 24 4.01 -28.85 -5.84
CA ALA A 24 3.10 -29.41 -4.84
C ALA A 24 3.13 -30.95 -4.88
N ARG A 25 3.29 -31.60 -3.72
CA ARG A 25 3.27 -33.06 -3.59
C ARG A 25 1.89 -33.63 -3.26
N ASP A 26 0.99 -32.77 -2.80
CA ASP A 26 -0.36 -33.09 -2.38
C ASP A 26 -1.36 -32.05 -2.91
N SER A 27 -2.63 -32.42 -2.95
CA SER A 27 -3.69 -31.57 -3.48
C SER A 27 -3.93 -30.32 -2.63
N ALA A 28 -3.76 -30.40 -1.31
CA ALA A 28 -3.99 -29.26 -0.44
C ALA A 28 -2.95 -28.16 -0.67
N THR A 29 -1.66 -28.52 -0.75
CA THR A 29 -0.58 -27.57 -1.10
C THR A 29 -0.83 -26.94 -2.47
N LEU A 30 -1.27 -27.72 -3.46
CA LEU A 30 -1.57 -27.20 -4.79
C LEU A 30 -2.70 -26.15 -4.77
N GLU A 31 -3.77 -26.40 -4.01
CA GLU A 31 -4.88 -25.45 -3.89
C GLU A 31 -4.45 -24.14 -3.20
N HIS A 32 -3.62 -24.20 -2.15
CA HIS A 32 -3.07 -22.99 -1.53
C HIS A 32 -2.19 -22.18 -2.51
N LEU A 33 -1.39 -22.83 -3.36
CA LEU A 33 -0.58 -22.15 -4.37
C LEU A 33 -1.45 -21.49 -5.45
N LYS A 34 -2.49 -22.18 -5.91
CA LYS A 34 -3.48 -21.60 -6.85
C LYS A 34 -4.21 -20.42 -6.24
N GLU A 35 -4.58 -20.49 -4.97
CA GLU A 35 -5.20 -19.37 -4.25
C GLU A 35 -4.25 -18.17 -4.21
N LEU A 36 -2.99 -18.39 -3.83
CA LEU A 36 -1.97 -17.35 -3.80
C LEU A 36 -1.78 -16.68 -5.18
N SER A 37 -1.69 -17.48 -6.25
CA SER A 37 -1.61 -16.99 -7.63
C SER A 37 -2.86 -16.23 -8.07
N SER A 38 -4.03 -16.75 -7.73
CA SER A 38 -5.32 -16.13 -8.05
C SER A 38 -5.44 -14.74 -7.41
N LYS A 39 -5.16 -14.63 -6.10
CA LYS A 39 -5.21 -13.36 -5.37
C LYS A 39 -4.18 -12.36 -5.90
N ARG A 40 -2.95 -12.82 -6.14
CA ARG A 40 -1.91 -11.99 -6.76
C ARG A 40 -2.33 -11.46 -8.14
N ARG A 41 -2.89 -12.32 -8.99
CA ARG A 41 -3.33 -11.95 -10.35
C ARG A 41 -4.35 -10.82 -10.32
N VAL A 42 -5.31 -10.86 -9.39
CA VAL A 42 -6.32 -9.80 -9.26
C VAL A 42 -5.67 -8.45 -8.89
N ILE A 43 -4.62 -8.44 -8.07
CA ILE A 43 -3.84 -7.22 -7.77
C ILE A 43 -3.09 -6.75 -9.03
N GLU A 44 -2.40 -7.67 -9.71
CA GLU A 44 -1.64 -7.39 -10.93
C GLU A 44 -2.51 -6.77 -12.04
N GLU A 45 -3.65 -7.39 -12.34
CA GLU A 45 -4.59 -6.92 -13.36
C GLU A 45 -5.19 -5.54 -13.01
N SER A 46 -5.37 -5.26 -11.72
CA SER A 46 -5.84 -3.96 -11.23
C SER A 46 -4.80 -2.87 -11.46
N ILE A 47 -3.58 -3.04 -10.93
CA ILE A 47 -2.55 -2.00 -10.97
C ILE A 47 -1.95 -1.80 -12.36
N ASN A 48 -1.94 -2.85 -13.19
CA ASN A 48 -1.50 -2.76 -14.57
C ASN A 48 -2.59 -2.20 -15.50
N HIS A 49 -3.82 -1.99 -15.00
CA HIS A 49 -4.99 -1.62 -15.79
C HIS A 49 -5.27 -2.58 -16.96
N THR A 50 -5.02 -3.87 -16.76
CA THR A 50 -5.23 -4.92 -17.77
C THR A 50 -6.50 -5.74 -17.52
N SER A 51 -7.22 -5.45 -16.42
CA SER A 51 -8.50 -6.09 -16.11
C SER A 51 -9.52 -5.89 -17.23
N SER A 52 -10.06 -7.00 -17.74
CA SER A 52 -11.21 -7.02 -18.65
C SER A 52 -12.56 -7.07 -17.91
N VAL A 53 -12.52 -7.10 -16.56
CA VAL A 53 -13.70 -7.20 -15.70
C VAL A 53 -14.41 -5.86 -15.67
N THR A 54 -15.72 -5.86 -15.94
CA THR A 54 -16.54 -4.65 -15.88
C THR A 54 -16.71 -4.19 -14.43
N GLU A 55 -16.88 -2.88 -14.24
CA GLU A 55 -17.02 -2.25 -12.92
C GLU A 55 -18.15 -2.88 -12.07
N ALA A 56 -19.23 -3.32 -12.72
CA ALA A 56 -20.34 -4.02 -12.08
C ALA A 56 -19.94 -5.36 -11.45
N ILE A 57 -19.09 -6.14 -12.12
CA ILE A 57 -18.60 -7.43 -11.62
C ILE A 57 -17.54 -7.20 -10.53
N ALA A 58 -16.64 -6.22 -10.71
CA ALA A 58 -15.66 -5.85 -9.69
C ALA A 58 -16.33 -5.40 -8.37
N ARG A 59 -17.47 -4.70 -8.47
CA ARG A 59 -18.31 -4.33 -7.33
C ARG A 59 -18.92 -5.55 -6.62
N GLU A 60 -19.42 -6.54 -7.35
CA GLU A 60 -19.97 -7.76 -6.75
C GLU A 60 -18.91 -8.56 -6.01
N MET A 61 -17.72 -8.73 -6.61
CA MET A 61 -16.59 -9.44 -5.99
C MET A 61 -16.03 -8.75 -4.74
N SER A 62 -16.29 -7.46 -4.58
CA SER A 62 -15.87 -6.66 -3.42
C SER A 62 -16.99 -6.44 -2.40
N GLY A 63 -18.03 -7.27 -2.41
CA GLY A 63 -19.13 -7.21 -1.44
C GLY A 63 -20.04 -5.99 -1.64
N GLY A 64 -20.12 -5.46 -2.86
CA GLY A 64 -20.94 -4.30 -3.19
C GLY A 64 -20.19 -2.96 -3.13
N SER A 65 -18.89 -2.96 -2.81
CA SER A 65 -18.12 -1.72 -2.70
C SER A 65 -17.97 -1.01 -4.05
N THR A 66 -18.40 0.25 -4.11
CA THR A 66 -18.32 1.09 -5.30
C THR A 66 -17.02 1.90 -5.38
N SER A 67 -16.24 2.01 -4.30
CA SER A 67 -15.04 2.84 -4.30
C SER A 67 -13.81 2.05 -4.70
N CYS A 68 -13.08 2.52 -5.73
CA CYS A 68 -11.85 1.90 -6.22
C CYS A 68 -10.87 1.60 -5.07
N TYR A 69 -10.67 2.58 -4.18
CA TYR A 69 -9.85 2.45 -2.97
C TYR A 69 -10.21 1.22 -2.11
N GLN A 70 -11.50 1.03 -1.78
CA GLN A 70 -11.91 -0.10 -0.94
C GLN A 70 -11.67 -1.44 -1.65
N GLN A 71 -11.88 -1.49 -2.96
CA GLN A 71 -11.63 -2.70 -3.73
C GLN A 71 -10.14 -3.07 -3.74
N GLU A 72 -9.25 -2.10 -3.99
CA GLU A 72 -7.80 -2.31 -3.99
C GLU A 72 -7.27 -2.68 -2.60
N ARG A 73 -7.76 -2.00 -1.56
CA ARG A 73 -7.47 -2.33 -0.16
C ARG A 73 -7.84 -3.77 0.17
N LEU A 74 -9.07 -4.20 -0.15
CA LEU A 74 -9.56 -5.56 0.11
C LEU A 74 -8.74 -6.64 -0.62
N ARG A 75 -8.33 -6.38 -1.86
CA ARG A 75 -7.48 -7.31 -2.63
C ARG A 75 -6.16 -7.55 -1.92
N LEU A 76 -5.52 -6.50 -1.41
CA LEU A 76 -4.27 -6.58 -0.65
C LEU A 76 -4.45 -7.25 0.70
N GLU A 77 -5.50 -6.89 1.45
CA GLU A 77 -5.83 -7.51 2.74
C GLU A 77 -6.09 -9.03 2.63
N GLN A 78 -6.56 -9.51 1.48
CA GLN A 78 -6.71 -10.94 1.21
C GLN A 78 -5.41 -11.63 0.79
N TYR A 79 -4.50 -10.92 0.11
CA TYR A 79 -3.26 -11.50 -0.41
C TYR A 79 -2.13 -11.52 0.63
N LEU A 80 -1.97 -10.42 1.38
CA LEU A 80 -0.85 -10.24 2.31
C LEU A 80 -0.75 -11.37 3.35
N PRO A 81 -1.83 -11.81 4.04
CA PRO A 81 -1.73 -12.89 5.01
C PRO A 81 -1.30 -14.23 4.39
N LEU A 82 -1.75 -14.52 3.16
CA LEU A 82 -1.35 -15.72 2.44
C LEU A 82 0.15 -15.69 2.10
N LEU A 83 0.64 -14.54 1.66
CA LEU A 83 2.05 -14.35 1.33
C LEU A 83 2.95 -14.42 2.58
N GLU A 84 2.56 -13.77 3.68
CA GLU A 84 3.30 -13.82 4.95
C GLU A 84 3.36 -15.24 5.52
N ASN A 85 2.24 -15.97 5.49
CA ASN A 85 2.21 -17.37 5.89
C ASN A 85 3.16 -18.21 5.01
N PHE A 86 3.14 -18.00 3.69
CA PHE A 86 4.06 -18.69 2.79
C PHE A 86 5.54 -18.36 3.09
N ILE A 87 5.86 -17.10 3.35
CA ILE A 87 7.22 -16.66 3.73
C ILE A 87 7.66 -17.33 5.02
N SER A 88 6.82 -17.36 6.05
CA SER A 88 7.18 -17.98 7.33
C SER A 88 7.47 -19.48 7.19
N HIS A 89 6.70 -20.20 6.38
CA HIS A 89 6.97 -21.60 6.04
C HIS A 89 8.23 -21.78 5.17
N ALA A 90 8.44 -20.89 4.20
CA ALA A 90 9.63 -20.90 3.36
C ALA A 90 10.91 -20.63 4.19
N ASP A 91 10.84 -19.74 5.17
CA ASP A 91 11.95 -19.41 6.07
C ASP A 91 12.30 -20.55 7.01
N PHE A 92 11.29 -21.26 7.52
CA PHE A 92 11.51 -22.48 8.29
C PHE A 92 12.28 -23.54 7.49
N ILE A 93 12.12 -23.54 6.16
CA ILE A 93 12.74 -24.48 5.23
C ILE A 93 13.99 -23.84 4.54
N SER A 94 14.40 -22.62 4.91
CA SER A 94 15.35 -21.76 4.16
C SER A 94 16.76 -22.32 3.93
N GLY A 95 17.15 -23.40 4.62
CA GLY A 95 18.37 -24.16 4.30
C GLY A 95 18.26 -25.03 3.05
N ASN A 96 17.06 -25.14 2.47
CA ASN A 96 16.80 -25.96 1.30
C ASN A 96 17.17 -25.19 0.02
N SER A 97 18.24 -25.61 -0.66
CA SER A 97 18.65 -25.09 -1.96
C SER A 97 17.52 -25.10 -3.00
N GLN A 98 16.54 -25.99 -2.84
CA GLN A 98 15.35 -26.06 -3.68
C GLN A 98 14.45 -24.82 -3.52
N MET A 99 14.26 -24.32 -2.30
CA MET A 99 13.43 -23.12 -2.06
C MET A 99 14.06 -21.87 -2.67
N VAL A 100 15.39 -21.76 -2.59
CA VAL A 100 16.14 -20.69 -3.25
C VAL A 100 15.98 -20.78 -4.78
N LEU A 101 16.10 -21.99 -5.34
CA LEU A 101 15.90 -22.22 -6.78
C LEU A 101 14.48 -21.86 -7.23
N TRP A 102 13.45 -22.35 -6.53
CA TRP A 102 12.07 -22.04 -6.88
C TRP A 102 11.78 -20.54 -6.78
N THR A 103 12.27 -19.88 -5.73
CA THR A 103 12.08 -18.42 -5.60
C THR A 103 12.74 -17.66 -6.75
N SER A 104 13.92 -18.09 -7.20
CA SER A 104 14.60 -17.51 -8.37
C SER A 104 13.82 -17.67 -9.69
N GLN A 105 13.06 -18.75 -9.82
CA GLN A 105 12.29 -19.05 -11.02
C GLN A 105 10.99 -18.24 -11.12
N LEU A 106 10.50 -17.69 -10.00
CA LEU A 106 9.32 -16.81 -9.98
C LEU A 106 9.55 -15.50 -10.77
N LYS A 107 10.81 -15.07 -10.94
CA LYS A 107 11.18 -13.86 -11.70
C LYS A 107 10.39 -12.62 -11.25
N ILE A 108 10.43 -12.34 -9.94
CA ILE A 108 9.62 -11.29 -9.31
C ILE A 108 10.08 -9.92 -9.82
N ARG A 109 9.15 -9.17 -10.43
CA ARG A 109 9.44 -7.89 -11.09
C ARG A 109 8.41 -6.84 -10.77
N TRP A 110 8.88 -5.71 -10.24
CA TRP A 110 8.07 -4.53 -9.96
C TRP A 110 8.65 -3.29 -10.61
N SER A 111 7.79 -2.39 -11.05
CA SER A 111 8.20 -1.03 -11.41
C SER A 111 8.34 -0.16 -10.16
N SER A 112 8.91 1.03 -10.34
CA SER A 112 9.01 2.04 -9.30
C SER A 112 8.20 3.28 -9.70
N ALA A 113 7.39 3.78 -8.78
CA ALA A 113 6.67 5.04 -8.87
C ALA A 113 7.56 6.23 -8.49
N LEU A 114 8.55 6.00 -7.63
CA LEU A 114 9.48 7.01 -7.11
C LEU A 114 10.74 7.19 -7.97
N SER A 115 11.06 6.22 -8.82
CA SER A 115 12.15 6.36 -9.78
C SER A 115 11.73 7.35 -10.87
N SER A 116 12.53 8.39 -11.08
CA SER A 116 12.28 9.40 -12.10
C SER A 116 12.07 8.76 -13.47
N TRP A 117 10.95 9.08 -14.12
CA TRP A 117 10.79 8.88 -15.55
C TRP A 117 11.86 9.74 -16.23
N SER A 118 12.95 9.12 -16.70
CA SER A 118 13.94 9.84 -17.50
C SER A 118 13.21 10.42 -18.72
N LEU A 119 13.30 11.74 -18.90
CA LEU A 119 12.66 12.50 -19.98
C LEU A 119 12.96 11.98 -21.41
N PHE A 120 13.88 11.03 -21.56
CA PHE A 120 14.29 10.41 -22.82
C PHE A 120 13.98 8.91 -22.95
N ASN A 121 13.31 8.28 -21.97
CA ASN A 121 12.96 6.86 -22.08
C ASN A 121 11.65 6.68 -22.87
N LEU A 122 11.78 6.45 -24.17
CA LEU A 122 10.72 5.95 -25.07
C LEU A 122 10.27 4.51 -24.75
N THR A 123 10.82 3.89 -23.69
CA THR A 123 10.72 2.47 -23.37
C THR A 123 10.08 2.23 -22.00
N GLY A 124 8.83 2.68 -21.79
CA GLY A 124 7.99 2.27 -20.66
C GLY A 124 8.56 2.45 -19.24
N PRO A 125 7.86 1.93 -18.21
CA PRO A 125 8.34 1.98 -16.83
C PRO A 125 9.49 0.98 -16.62
N LYS A 126 10.51 1.40 -15.86
CA LYS A 126 11.65 0.56 -15.47
C LYS A 126 11.18 -0.51 -14.47
N PHE A 127 11.44 -1.78 -14.78
CA PHE A 127 11.20 -2.90 -13.87
C PHE A 127 12.48 -3.33 -13.16
N PHE A 128 12.38 -3.56 -11.86
CA PHE A 128 13.42 -4.12 -11.02
C PHE A 128 13.08 -5.59 -10.76
N GLN A 129 14.01 -6.49 -11.09
CA GLN A 129 13.87 -7.91 -10.78
C GLN A 129 14.65 -8.24 -9.52
N ILE A 130 13.95 -8.68 -8.48
CA ILE A 130 14.55 -9.17 -7.24
C ILE A 130 13.78 -10.42 -6.84
N ASP A 131 14.40 -11.58 -7.06
CA ASP A 131 13.73 -12.87 -6.89
C ASP A 131 13.77 -13.31 -5.42
N ASN A 132 12.99 -12.61 -4.59
CA ASN A 132 12.86 -12.86 -3.17
C ASN A 132 11.42 -12.63 -2.71
N LEU A 133 10.85 -13.57 -1.97
CA LEU A 133 9.47 -13.46 -1.47
C LEU A 133 9.28 -12.27 -0.51
N ARG A 134 10.29 -11.88 0.26
CA ARG A 134 10.23 -10.66 1.07
C ARG A 134 10.23 -9.39 0.22
N PHE A 135 10.82 -9.44 -0.98
CA PHE A 135 10.78 -8.29 -1.88
C PHE A 135 9.37 -8.12 -2.43
N GLU A 136 8.73 -9.25 -2.76
CA GLU A 136 7.32 -9.27 -3.11
C GLU A 136 6.43 -8.71 -1.99
N LEU A 137 6.65 -9.16 -0.76
CA LEU A 137 5.94 -8.65 0.42
C LEU A 137 6.14 -7.13 0.59
N SER A 138 7.40 -6.68 0.48
CA SER A 138 7.75 -5.26 0.58
C SER A 138 7.01 -4.41 -0.45
N MET A 139 6.94 -4.85 -1.71
CA MET A 139 6.29 -4.07 -2.76
C MET A 139 4.76 -4.02 -2.59
N ASN A 140 4.13 -5.11 -2.14
CA ASN A 140 2.68 -5.10 -1.85
C ASN A 140 2.33 -4.26 -0.62
N LEU A 141 3.13 -4.33 0.45
CA LEU A 141 2.93 -3.47 1.62
C LEU A 141 3.17 -1.99 1.27
N PHE A 142 4.14 -1.70 0.39
CA PHE A 142 4.34 -0.33 -0.09
C PHE A 142 3.11 0.15 -0.86
N LEU A 143 2.60 -0.66 -1.79
CA LEU A 143 1.37 -0.38 -2.53
C LEU A 143 0.19 -0.14 -1.58
N TYR A 144 0.05 -0.97 -0.53
CA TYR A 144 -0.98 -0.81 0.49
C TYR A 144 -0.86 0.54 1.22
N GLY A 145 0.34 0.89 1.69
CA GLY A 145 0.59 2.20 2.31
C GLY A 145 0.33 3.37 1.36
N ALA A 146 0.65 3.23 0.07
CA ALA A 146 0.43 4.24 -0.96
C ALA A 146 -1.06 4.46 -1.25
N ILE A 147 -1.85 3.39 -1.34
CA ILE A 147 -3.32 3.47 -1.50
C ILE A 147 -3.96 4.19 -0.31
N LEU A 148 -3.50 3.89 0.92
CA LEU A 148 -3.95 4.59 2.13
C LEU A 148 -3.57 6.09 2.08
N TRP A 149 -2.35 6.41 1.67
CA TRP A 149 -1.90 7.80 1.52
C TRP A 149 -2.76 8.59 0.53
N GLU A 150 -2.99 8.04 -0.65
CA GLU A 150 -3.78 8.70 -1.70
C GLU A 150 -5.22 8.92 -1.21
N ARG A 151 -5.82 7.92 -0.56
CA ARG A 151 -7.15 8.05 0.02
C ARG A 151 -7.23 9.11 1.11
N ALA A 152 -6.26 9.12 2.03
CA ALA A 152 -6.20 10.12 3.09
C ALA A 152 -6.05 11.54 2.51
N SER A 153 -5.34 11.66 1.38
CA SER A 153 -5.15 12.91 0.64
C SER A 153 -6.39 13.37 -0.12
N GLU A 154 -7.27 12.47 -0.57
CA GLU A 154 -8.57 12.81 -1.15
C GLU A 154 -9.56 13.34 -0.10
N LEU A 155 -9.60 12.68 1.06
CA LEU A 155 -10.50 13.03 2.18
C LEU A 155 -10.06 14.31 2.92
N LEU A 156 -8.98 14.92 2.46
CA LEU A 156 -8.26 16.00 3.11
C LEU A 156 -9.20 17.20 3.41
N ALA A 157 -10.07 17.56 2.46
CA ALA A 157 -10.98 18.70 2.63
C ALA A 157 -12.33 18.31 3.26
N ALA A 158 -12.86 17.13 2.92
CA ALA A 158 -14.21 16.73 3.29
C ALA A 158 -14.29 16.15 4.71
N GLU A 159 -13.35 15.28 5.09
CA GLU A 159 -13.42 14.50 6.33
C GLU A 159 -12.06 14.47 7.05
N PRO A 160 -11.64 15.59 7.68
CA PRO A 160 -10.29 15.73 8.23
C PRO A 160 -9.97 14.72 9.33
N LYS A 161 -10.98 14.30 10.12
CA LYS A 161 -10.81 13.27 11.16
C LYS A 161 -10.51 11.90 10.54
N GLN A 162 -11.25 11.51 9.50
CA GLN A 162 -11.06 10.24 8.81
C GLN A 162 -9.73 10.24 8.05
N SER A 163 -9.41 11.34 7.35
CA SER A 163 -8.11 11.56 6.70
C SER A 163 -6.95 11.37 7.69
N ALA A 164 -7.01 11.97 8.88
CA ALA A 164 -5.97 11.82 9.90
C ALA A 164 -5.82 10.37 10.40
N PHE A 165 -6.93 9.64 10.53
CA PHE A 165 -6.90 8.22 10.91
C PHE A 165 -6.19 7.37 9.85
N ILE A 166 -6.57 7.52 8.57
CA ILE A 166 -5.97 6.76 7.47
C ILE A 166 -4.48 7.09 7.31
N PHE A 167 -4.07 8.35 7.50
CA PHE A 167 -2.64 8.69 7.52
C PHE A 167 -1.88 7.96 8.63
N ARG A 168 -2.45 7.79 9.83
CA ARG A 168 -1.81 7.01 10.89
C ARG A 168 -1.70 5.53 10.54
N GLU A 169 -2.72 4.99 9.88
CA GLU A 169 -2.71 3.62 9.37
C GLU A 169 -1.57 3.43 8.35
N ALA A 170 -1.46 4.34 7.36
CA ALA A 170 -0.37 4.36 6.39
C ALA A 170 1.01 4.50 7.06
N ALA A 171 1.13 5.35 8.08
CA ALA A 171 2.38 5.49 8.85
C ALA A 171 2.81 4.16 9.49
N GLY A 172 1.86 3.42 10.05
CA GLY A 172 2.12 2.09 10.64
C GLY A 172 2.66 1.10 9.61
N VAL A 173 2.08 1.09 8.40
CA VAL A 173 2.55 0.23 7.29
C VAL A 173 3.97 0.60 6.89
N PHE A 174 4.27 1.88 6.67
CA PHE A 174 5.61 2.32 6.29
C PHE A 174 6.65 2.13 7.40
N HIS A 175 6.23 2.24 8.66
CA HIS A 175 7.07 1.90 9.80
C HIS A 175 7.44 0.41 9.81
N TYR A 176 6.45 -0.47 9.67
CA TYR A 176 6.68 -1.92 9.60
C TYR A 176 7.60 -2.30 8.43
N LEU A 177 7.38 -1.71 7.26
CA LEU A 177 8.28 -1.87 6.11
C LEU A 177 9.72 -1.49 6.42
N ALA A 178 9.94 -0.32 7.01
CA ALA A 178 11.27 0.22 7.26
C ALA A 178 12.07 -0.59 8.29
N HIS A 179 11.40 -1.14 9.30
CA HIS A 179 12.07 -1.71 10.47
C HIS A 179 12.05 -3.24 10.52
N GLU A 180 11.03 -3.88 9.95
CA GLU A 180 10.87 -5.34 10.01
C GLU A 180 11.10 -5.99 8.63
N VAL A 181 10.39 -5.53 7.61
CA VAL A 181 10.35 -6.22 6.30
C VAL A 181 11.61 -5.97 5.49
N ILE A 182 11.94 -4.70 5.21
CA ILE A 182 13.06 -4.37 4.31
C ILE A 182 14.42 -4.77 4.90
N PRO A 183 14.71 -4.57 6.20
CA PRO A 183 15.97 -5.03 6.79
C PRO A 183 16.17 -6.56 6.69
N SER A 184 15.08 -7.33 6.63
CA SER A 184 15.13 -8.79 6.46
C SER A 184 15.42 -9.23 5.01
N LEU A 185 15.41 -8.30 4.04
CA LEU A 185 15.95 -8.54 2.70
C LEU A 185 17.47 -8.64 2.78
N GLN A 186 17.98 -9.87 2.94
CA GLN A 186 19.41 -10.12 3.09
C GLN A 186 20.27 -9.39 2.04
N PRO A 187 21.50 -8.97 2.38
CA PRO A 187 22.39 -8.20 1.51
C PRO A 187 22.91 -8.95 0.28
N GLY A 188 22.52 -10.22 0.05
CA GLY A 188 22.95 -11.03 -1.09
C GLY A 188 22.42 -10.59 -2.47
N ILE A 189 21.56 -9.57 -2.53
CA ILE A 189 21.02 -9.05 -3.80
C ILE A 189 21.98 -7.98 -4.32
N SER A 190 22.93 -8.39 -5.16
CA SER A 190 23.87 -7.49 -5.89
C SER A 190 23.19 -6.60 -6.95
N GLY A 191 21.86 -6.43 -6.89
CA GLY A 191 21.06 -5.70 -7.87
C GLY A 191 20.63 -4.32 -7.36
N GLU A 192 20.44 -3.40 -8.30
CA GLU A 192 19.80 -2.10 -8.05
C GLU A 192 18.41 -2.32 -7.43
N ARG A 193 18.13 -1.68 -6.29
CA ARG A 193 16.82 -1.76 -5.61
C ARG A 193 15.97 -0.54 -5.95
N PRO A 194 14.65 -0.71 -6.12
CA PRO A 194 13.77 0.43 -6.26
C PRO A 194 13.74 1.24 -4.93
N PRO A 195 13.57 2.58 -4.98
CA PRO A 195 13.47 3.41 -3.79
C PRO A 195 12.42 2.93 -2.77
N GLU A 196 11.31 2.36 -3.26
CA GLU A 196 10.21 1.78 -2.48
C GLU A 196 10.65 0.63 -1.56
N ALA A 197 11.72 -0.08 -1.93
CA ALA A 197 12.28 -1.20 -1.16
C ALA A 197 13.53 -0.77 -0.38
N THR A 198 13.56 0.47 0.11
CA THR A 198 14.65 0.99 0.95
C THR A 198 14.14 1.55 2.28
N PRO A 199 14.81 1.25 3.42
CA PRO A 199 14.34 1.74 4.72
C PRO A 199 14.25 3.27 4.81
N PRO A 200 15.22 4.08 4.31
CA PRO A 200 15.14 5.53 4.41
C PRO A 200 13.90 6.14 3.77
N VAL A 201 13.46 5.62 2.61
CA VAL A 201 12.26 6.10 1.92
C VAL A 201 11.02 5.77 2.73
N CYS A 202 10.90 4.55 3.26
CA CYS A 202 9.78 4.16 4.11
C CYS A 202 9.74 4.96 5.42
N VAL A 203 10.90 5.24 6.05
CA VAL A 203 10.97 6.15 7.21
C VAL A 203 10.46 7.54 6.84
N ALA A 204 10.91 8.10 5.71
CA ALA A 204 10.46 9.41 5.25
C ALA A 204 8.93 9.45 5.03
N LEU A 205 8.37 8.44 4.36
CA LEU A 205 6.91 8.33 4.15
C LEU A 205 6.14 8.16 5.46
N CYS A 206 6.66 7.37 6.41
CA CYS A 206 6.08 7.25 7.75
C CYS A 206 6.02 8.61 8.45
N LEU A 207 7.13 9.37 8.47
CA LEU A 207 7.18 10.70 9.08
C LEU A 207 6.25 11.70 8.39
N LEU A 208 6.15 11.65 7.06
CA LEU A 208 5.21 12.46 6.29
C LEU A 208 3.77 12.15 6.67
N CYS A 209 3.40 10.87 6.75
CA CYS A 209 2.07 10.43 7.18
C CYS A 209 1.74 10.95 8.59
N LEU A 210 2.67 10.82 9.54
CA LEU A 210 2.50 11.32 10.90
C LEU A 210 2.34 12.84 10.93
N ALA A 211 3.18 13.57 10.20
CA ALA A 211 3.11 15.02 10.11
C ALA A 211 1.76 15.49 9.56
N GLU A 212 1.29 14.89 8.45
CA GLU A 212 -0.02 15.21 7.88
C GLU A 212 -1.16 14.91 8.87
N SER A 213 -1.10 13.77 9.57
CA SER A 213 -2.10 13.43 10.60
C SER A 213 -2.14 14.43 11.77
N GLN A 214 -0.97 14.93 12.20
CA GLN A 214 -0.84 15.86 13.33
C GLN A 214 -1.35 17.25 12.96
N VAL A 215 -0.99 17.76 11.78
CA VAL A 215 -1.48 19.06 11.27
C VAL A 215 -3.01 19.06 11.22
N ARG A 216 -3.63 17.93 10.84
CA ARG A 216 -5.09 17.81 10.80
C ARG A 216 -5.74 17.81 12.17
N HIS A 217 -5.14 17.07 13.11
CA HIS A 217 -5.63 17.07 14.47
C HIS A 217 -5.60 18.49 15.07
N LEU A 218 -4.51 19.23 14.83
CA LEU A 218 -4.39 20.62 15.26
C LEU A 218 -5.45 21.52 14.61
N PHE A 219 -5.72 21.36 13.31
CA PHE A 219 -6.76 22.13 12.61
C PHE A 219 -8.16 21.87 13.18
N VAL A 220 -8.49 20.61 13.47
CA VAL A 220 -9.77 20.24 14.10
C VAL A 220 -9.89 20.83 15.50
N VAL A 221 -8.82 20.77 16.31
CA VAL A 221 -8.80 21.36 17.64
C VAL A 221 -8.96 22.87 17.59
N LEU A 222 -8.24 23.56 16.69
CA LEU A 222 -8.38 25.00 16.47
C LEU A 222 -9.78 25.39 16.01
N ALA A 223 -10.40 24.61 15.12
CA ALA A 223 -11.78 24.84 14.68
C ALA A 223 -12.79 24.68 15.83
N ILE A 224 -12.62 23.66 16.68
CA ILE A 224 -13.46 23.45 17.87
C ILE A 224 -13.28 24.60 18.86
N VAL A 225 -12.04 24.97 19.18
CA VAL A 225 -11.74 26.07 20.11
C VAL A 225 -12.29 27.39 19.57
N SER A 226 -12.10 27.68 18.28
CA SER A 226 -12.65 28.87 17.64
C SER A 226 -14.18 28.87 17.62
N SER A 227 -14.81 27.72 17.39
CA SER A 227 -16.26 27.57 17.47
C SER A 227 -16.79 27.75 18.88
N GLN A 228 -16.10 27.23 19.90
CA GLN A 228 -16.47 27.40 21.30
C GLN A 228 -16.31 28.86 21.75
N ILE A 229 -15.19 29.51 21.38
CA ILE A 229 -14.98 30.94 21.64
C ILE A 229 -16.04 31.78 20.92
N GLY A 230 -16.34 31.48 19.65
CA GLY A 230 -17.39 32.16 18.89
C GLY A 230 -18.78 32.00 19.52
N LEU A 231 -19.10 30.79 20.01
CA LEU A 231 -20.35 30.53 20.73
C LEU A 231 -20.40 31.31 22.06
N LEU A 232 -19.28 31.36 22.80
CA LEU A 232 -19.17 32.10 24.06
C LEU A 232 -19.37 33.60 23.84
N VAL A 233 -18.79 34.16 22.77
CA VAL A 233 -18.95 35.57 22.38
C VAL A 233 -20.39 35.86 21.94
N LEU A 234 -21.04 34.94 21.21
CA LEU A 234 -22.46 35.05 20.84
C LEU A 234 -23.40 35.00 22.05
N THR A 235 -23.09 34.19 23.06
CA THR A 235 -23.88 34.12 24.31
C THR A 235 -23.63 35.29 25.26
N MET A 236 -22.53 36.04 25.06
CA MET A 236 -22.16 37.21 25.86
C MET A 236 -22.60 38.54 25.22
N LEU A 237 -23.19 38.51 24.02
CA LEU A 237 -23.85 39.67 23.43
C LEU A 237 -25.19 39.90 24.18
N PRO A 238 -25.38 41.05 24.86
CA PRO A 238 -26.60 41.32 25.60
C PRO A 238 -27.80 41.39 24.65
N CYS A 239 -28.89 40.69 24.98
CA CYS A 239 -30.18 40.68 24.27
C CYS A 239 -30.91 42.04 24.21
N ASP A 240 -30.28 43.16 24.59
CA ASP A 240 -30.94 44.44 24.84
C ASP A 240 -31.14 45.34 23.61
N ARG A 241 -31.15 44.80 22.37
CA ARG A 241 -31.40 45.61 21.16
C ARG A 241 -32.29 44.95 20.10
N LEU A 242 -33.34 44.25 20.51
CA LEU A 242 -34.41 43.77 19.62
C LEU A 242 -35.80 44.06 20.21
N CYS A 243 -36.03 45.27 20.70
CA CYS A 243 -37.37 45.79 21.00
C CYS A 243 -37.39 47.32 20.82
N THR A 244 -37.48 47.77 19.57
CA THR A 244 -38.15 49.04 19.17
C THR A 244 -38.52 48.94 17.71
#